data_AF-A0A8H6IBF2-F1
#
_entry.id   AF-A0A8H6IBF2-F1
#
_cell.length_a   1.000
_cell.length_b   1.000
_cell.length_c   1.000
_cell.angle_alpha   90.00
_cell.angle_beta   90.00
_cell.angle_gamma   90.00
#
_symmetry.space_group_name_H-M   'P 1'
#
loop_
_entity.id
_entity.type
_entity.pdbx_description
1 polymer ?
#
loop_
_entity_poly.entity_id
_entity_poly.type
_entity_poly.pdbx_seq_one_letter_code
_entity_poly.pdbx_strand_id
1 'polypeptide(L)'
;ITICGAILRARKDKKEPIRCRKCQLYGHIARDCKNKDDICGTCGTSGHWTAQCSTPQTRRCISCRGSNHASWDRQCPEFIRRCYEYDQRNPENTLPY
;
A
#
# COMPACT_ATOMS: atom_id res chain seq x y z
N ILE A 1 -7.90 -27.70 4.27
CA ILE A 1 -7.17 -28.78 4.99
C ILE A 1 -7.70 -28.79 6.42
N THR A 2 -8.13 -29.94 6.94
CA THR A 2 -8.62 -30.06 8.31
C THR A 2 -7.50 -30.61 9.18
N ILE A 3 -7.00 -29.83 10.13
CA ILE A 3 -6.08 -30.32 11.17
C ILE A 3 -6.79 -30.12 12.51
N CYS A 4 -6.90 -31.18 13.30
CA CYS A 4 -7.55 -31.15 14.63
C CYS A 4 -8.99 -30.59 14.64
N GLY A 5 -9.81 -30.92 13.64
CA GLY A 5 -11.21 -30.46 13.56
C GLY A 5 -11.41 -29.00 13.14
N ALA A 6 -10.33 -28.23 12.94
CA ALA A 6 -10.39 -26.87 12.43
C ALA A 6 -10.21 -26.86 10.90
N ILE A 7 -11.14 -26.21 10.18
CA ILE A 7 -11.02 -26.00 8.74
C ILE A 7 -10.02 -24.86 8.49
N LEU A 8 -8.81 -25.20 8.07
CA LEU A 8 -7.83 -24.23 7.61
C LEU A 8 -8.04 -23.95 6.12
N ARG A 9 -8.39 -22.70 5.82
CA ARG A 9 -8.49 -22.17 4.45
C ARG A 9 -7.15 -21.56 4.09
N ALA A 10 -6.27 -22.36 3.49
CA ALA A 10 -5.05 -21.83 2.90
C ALA A 10 -5.42 -20.81 1.81
N ARG A 11 -4.77 -19.65 1.85
CA ARG A 11 -4.84 -18.60 0.84
C ARG A 11 -3.42 -18.32 0.40
N LYS A 12 -3.23 -18.11 -0.90
CA LYS A 12 -1.95 -17.65 -1.41
C LYS A 12 -1.64 -16.25 -0.88
N ASP A 13 -0.41 -16.06 -0.41
CA ASP A 13 0.14 -14.75 -0.12
C ASP A 13 0.48 -14.07 -1.45
N LYS A 14 -0.38 -13.12 -1.88
CA LYS A 14 -0.17 -12.38 -3.12
C LYS A 14 0.86 -11.30 -2.90
N LYS A 15 1.85 -11.21 -3.79
CA LYS A 15 2.80 -10.09 -3.77
C LYS A 15 2.11 -8.82 -4.25
N GLU A 16 2.40 -7.70 -3.60
CA GLU A 16 1.76 -6.42 -3.90
C GLU A 16 2.75 -5.42 -4.52
N PRO A 17 2.28 -4.45 -5.31
CA PRO A 17 3.13 -3.39 -5.85
C PRO A 17 3.79 -2.60 -4.72
N ILE A 18 5.10 -2.44 -4.83
CA ILE A 18 5.88 -1.79 -3.78
C ILE A 18 5.58 -0.30 -3.71
N ARG A 19 5.27 0.17 -2.50
CA ARG A 19 5.00 1.58 -2.20
C ARG A 19 6.06 2.11 -1.26
N CYS A 20 6.67 3.22 -1.66
CA CYS A 20 7.68 3.91 -0.88
C CYS A 20 7.03 4.53 0.36
N ARG A 21 7.52 4.17 1.56
CA ARG A 21 7.00 4.74 2.82
C ARG A 21 7.47 6.17 3.09
N LYS A 22 8.42 6.70 2.30
CA LYS A 22 8.92 8.07 2.38
C LYS A 22 8.09 9.03 1.54
N CYS A 23 7.87 8.74 0.26
CA CYS A 23 7.12 9.64 -0.64
C CYS A 23 5.71 9.16 -0.99
N GLN A 24 5.30 7.99 -0.51
CA GLN A 24 4.01 7.33 -0.78
C GLN A 24 3.76 6.93 -2.25
N LEU A 25 4.73 7.10 -3.14
CA LEU A 25 4.65 6.68 -4.55
C LEU A 25 5.09 5.21 -4.75
N TYR A 26 4.67 4.62 -5.87
CA TYR A 26 4.96 3.22 -6.20
C TYR A 26 6.28 3.05 -6.97
N GLY A 27 6.85 1.83 -6.89
CA GLY A 27 7.96 1.38 -7.73
C GLY A 27 9.34 1.42 -7.07
N HIS A 28 9.46 1.86 -5.82
CA HIS A 28 10.71 1.85 -5.06
C HIS A 28 10.44 1.76 -3.54
N ILE A 29 11.47 1.42 -2.76
CA ILE A 29 11.45 1.47 -1.29
C ILE A 29 11.97 2.81 -0.77
N ALA A 30 11.74 3.08 0.52
CA ALA A 30 12.21 4.29 1.18
C ALA A 30 13.73 4.49 1.06
N ARG A 31 14.52 3.40 1.09
CA ARG A 31 15.98 3.44 0.93
C ARG A 31 16.42 4.01 -0.43
N ASP A 32 15.68 3.73 -1.49
CA ASP A 32 16.01 4.17 -2.86
C ASP A 32 15.25 5.46 -3.24
N CYS A 33 14.56 6.07 -2.27
CA CYS A 33 13.74 7.25 -2.50
C CYS A 33 14.60 8.50 -2.67
N LYS A 34 14.43 9.18 -3.81
CA LYS A 34 15.12 10.44 -4.11
C LYS A 34 14.44 11.67 -3.49
N ASN A 35 13.29 11.50 -2.85
CA ASN A 35 12.61 12.63 -2.21
C ASN A 35 13.42 13.09 -1.00
N LYS A 36 13.57 14.41 -0.84
CA LYS A 36 14.31 14.99 0.29
C LYS A 36 13.54 14.81 1.58
N ASP A 37 12.27 15.18 1.55
CA ASP A 37 11.37 15.16 2.71
C ASP A 37 10.55 13.87 2.79
N ASP A 38 10.16 13.52 4.02
CA ASP A 38 9.16 12.51 4.30
C ASP A 38 7.77 13.10 4.11
N ILE A 39 6.94 12.37 3.38
CA ILE A 39 5.53 12.68 3.15
C ILE A 39 4.69 11.73 4.00
N CYS A 40 3.86 12.31 4.86
CA CYS A 40 2.98 11.57 5.74
C CYS A 40 1.99 10.72 4.94
N GLY A 41 1.96 9.42 5.21
CA GLY A 41 1.06 8.48 4.56
C GLY A 41 -0.42 8.69 4.92
N THR A 42 -0.71 9.44 5.99
CA THR A 42 -2.08 9.74 6.44
C THR A 42 -2.59 11.06 5.90
N CYS A 43 -1.90 12.17 6.18
CA CYS A 43 -2.35 13.51 5.80
C CYS A 43 -1.70 14.09 4.54
N GLY A 44 -0.68 13.42 4.00
CA GLY A 44 -0.05 13.82 2.74
C GLY A 44 0.79 15.09 2.81
N THR A 45 1.01 15.67 3.99
CA THR A 45 1.93 16.80 4.16
C THR A 45 3.37 16.31 4.38
N SER A 46 4.33 17.14 3.99
CA SER A 46 5.76 16.87 4.16
C SER A 46 6.25 17.30 5.55
N GLY A 47 7.37 16.72 5.99
CA GLY A 47 8.11 17.13 7.18
C GLY A 47 7.89 16.26 8.42
N HIS A 48 7.14 15.17 8.31
CA HIS A 48 7.01 14.18 9.38
C HIS A 48 6.69 12.79 8.85
N TRP A 49 7.00 11.77 9.65
CA TRP A 49 6.60 10.38 9.36
C TRP A 49 5.15 10.15 9.73
N THR A 50 4.49 9.19 9.10
CA THR A 50 3.09 8.84 9.39
C THR A 50 2.81 8.60 10.88
N ALA A 51 3.78 8.03 11.61
CA ALA A 51 3.67 7.78 13.05
C ALA A 51 3.64 9.05 13.91
N GLN A 52 4.10 10.19 13.39
CA GLN A 52 4.16 11.49 14.05
C GLN A 52 3.07 12.45 13.56
N CYS A 53 2.05 11.93 12.87
CA CYS A 53 0.99 12.75 12.30
C CYS A 53 0.11 13.36 13.38
N SER A 54 0.13 14.70 13.50
CA SER A 54 -0.73 15.45 14.42
C SER A 54 -2.17 15.59 13.92
N THR A 55 -2.44 15.30 12.64
CA THR A 55 -3.76 15.46 12.03
C THR A 55 -4.26 14.16 11.36
N PRO A 56 -4.47 13.06 12.11
CA PRO A 56 -4.85 11.77 11.53
C PRO A 56 -6.24 11.77 10.87
N GLN A 57 -7.09 12.75 11.22
CA GLN A 57 -8.41 12.96 10.63
C GLN A 57 -8.36 13.62 9.25
N THR A 58 -7.32 14.41 8.94
CA THR A 58 -7.14 14.99 7.60
C THR A 58 -6.51 13.94 6.69
N ARG A 59 -7.31 13.05 6.10
CA ARG A 59 -6.80 11.97 5.27
C ARG A 59 -6.55 12.45 3.84
N ARG A 60 -5.37 12.17 3.29
CA ARG A 60 -5.03 12.48 1.91
C ARG A 60 -4.17 11.37 1.32
N CYS A 61 -4.58 10.90 0.15
CA CYS A 61 -3.82 9.95 -0.64
C CYS A 61 -2.94 10.69 -1.64
N ILE A 62 -1.63 10.45 -1.58
CA ILE A 62 -0.67 11.04 -2.52
C ILE A 62 -0.79 10.41 -3.91
N SER A 63 -1.03 9.09 -3.97
CA SER A 63 -1.07 8.34 -5.21
C SER A 63 -2.24 8.73 -6.11
N CYS A 64 -3.46 8.79 -5.57
CA CYS A 64 -4.66 9.17 -6.33
C CYS A 64 -5.10 10.63 -6.12
N ARG A 65 -4.40 11.40 -5.29
CA ARG A 65 -4.72 12.79 -4.91
C ARG A 65 -6.07 13.00 -4.21
N GLY A 66 -6.76 11.92 -3.81
CA GLY A 66 -8.02 11.97 -3.08
C GLY A 66 -7.87 12.41 -1.62
N SER A 67 -8.90 13.04 -1.07
CA SER A 67 -8.95 13.54 0.33
C SER A 67 -9.89 12.76 1.25
N ASN A 68 -10.42 11.62 0.79
CA ASN A 68 -11.34 10.79 1.56
C ASN A 68 -10.64 9.61 2.27
N HIS A 69 -9.38 9.33 1.92
CA HIS A 69 -8.62 8.20 2.46
C HIS A 69 -7.12 8.49 2.51
N ALA A 70 -6.40 7.72 3.31
CA ALA A 70 -4.96 7.82 3.47
C ALA A 70 -4.23 7.08 2.33
N SER A 71 -2.94 7.36 2.11
CA SER A 71 -2.17 6.75 1.03
C SER A 71 -2.01 5.22 1.15
N TRP A 72 -2.30 4.65 2.33
CA TRP A 72 -2.20 3.21 2.62
C TRP A 72 -3.53 2.47 2.48
N ASP A 73 -4.59 3.17 2.08
CA ASP A 73 -5.92 2.60 1.94
C ASP A 73 -5.99 1.59 0.78
N ARG A 74 -6.54 0.41 1.06
CA ARG A 74 -6.64 -0.70 0.10
C ARG A 74 -7.79 -0.54 -0.90
N GLN A 75 -8.70 0.41 -0.67
CA GLN A 75 -9.76 0.78 -1.59
C GLN A 75 -9.36 1.96 -2.48
N CYS A 76 -8.12 2.46 -2.35
CA CYS A 76 -7.59 3.47 -3.25
C CYS A 76 -7.64 2.96 -4.71
N PRO A 77 -8.26 3.70 -5.64
CA PRO A 77 -8.38 3.25 -7.04
C PRO A 77 -7.01 3.07 -7.70
N GLU A 78 -6.03 3.90 -7.35
CA GLU A 78 -4.66 3.73 -7.82
C GLU A 78 -3.99 2.48 -7.24
N PHE A 79 -4.25 2.13 -5.98
CA PHE A 79 -3.73 0.88 -5.42
C PHE A 79 -4.31 -0.34 -6.14
N ILE A 80 -5.64 -0.37 -6.33
CA ILE A 80 -6.33 -1.45 -7.04
C ILE A 80 -5.78 -1.60 -8.47
N ARG A 81 -5.62 -0.49 -9.19
CA ARG A 81 -5.05 -0.47 -10.54
C ARG A 81 -3.64 -1.05 -10.56
N ARG A 82 -2.78 -0.62 -9.62
CA ARG A 82 -1.39 -1.11 -9.52
C ARG A 82 -1.32 -2.59 -9.15
N CYS A 83 -2.21 -3.09 -8.30
CA CYS A 83 -2.29 -4.52 -7.99
C CYS A 83 -2.68 -5.33 -9.23
N TYR A 84 -3.67 -4.86 -10.00
CA TYR A 84 -4.06 -5.50 -11.25
C TYR A 84 -2.90 -5.55 -12.27
N GLU A 85 -2.21 -4.43 -12.47
CA GLU A 85 -1.03 -4.38 -13.36
C GLU A 85 0.12 -5.28 -12.85
N TYR A 86 0.30 -5.38 -11.54
CA TYR A 86 1.30 -6.24 -10.94
C TYR A 86 0.95 -7.71 -11.13
N ASP A 87 -0.31 -8.11 -10.91
CA ASP A 87 -0.80 -9.47 -11.08
C ASP A 87 -0.67 -9.93 -12.54
N GLN A 88 -0.93 -9.06 -13.51
CA GLN A 88 -0.71 -9.36 -14.94
C GLN A 88 0.75 -9.70 -15.25
N ARG A 89 1.70 -9.08 -14.56
CA ARG A 89 3.15 -9.31 -14.75
C ARG A 89 3.69 -10.45 -13.89
N ASN A 90 2.94 -10.88 -12.89
CA ASN A 90 3.33 -11.92 -11.94
C ASN A 90 2.21 -12.98 -11.86
N PRO A 91 2.13 -13.91 -12.84
CA PRO A 91 1.07 -14.92 -12.90
C PRO A 91 0.97 -15.79 -11.65
N GLU A 92 2.04 -15.90 -10.85
CA GLU A 92 2.02 -16.58 -9.55
C GLU A 92 0.94 -16.02 -8.61
N ASN A 93 0.61 -14.74 -8.68
CA ASN A 93 -0.40 -14.10 -7.83
C ASN A 93 -1.84 -14.54 -8.14
N THR A 94 -2.11 -15.06 -9.34
CA THR A 94 -3.46 -15.53 -9.73
C THR A 94 -3.68 -17.00 -9.39
N LEU A 95 -2.64 -17.72 -8.98
CA LEU A 95 -2.75 -19.12 -8.59
C LEU A 95 -3.54 -19.28 -7.28
N PRO A 96 -4.40 -20.30 -7.18
CA PRO A 96 -5.28 -20.52 -6.03
C PRO A 96 -4.54 -20.97 -4.75
N TYR A 97 -3.34 -21.53 -4.89
CA TYR A 97 -2.46 -22.00 -3.81
C TYR A 97 -0.98 -21.80 -4.18
#